data_AF-A0A943LT48-F1
#
_entry.id   AF-A0A943LT48-F1
#
_cell.length_a   1.000
_cell.length_b   1.000
_cell.length_c   1.000
_cell.angle_alpha   90.00
_cell.angle_beta   90.00
_cell.angle_gamma   90.00
#
_symmetry.space_group_name_H-M   'P 1'
#
loop_
_entity.id
_entity.type
_entity.pdbx_description
1 polymer ?
#
loop_
_entity_poly.entity_id
_entity_poly.type
_entity_poly.pdbx_seq_one_letter_code
_entity_poly.pdbx_strand_id
1 'polypeptide(L)'
;DIFKTTSSENTKTFMGYDDPNNAAAAQVGLKDYDALLDSAASETTDLNVRYDRYAQAQAWLEDSSLIIPLTVGNGAAPVISRLTPFTGASMQVGDKNSSDYFKYVKPQEKVVTKKEYEQSREKWLKEKKASNEKAQKDLEKHVK
;
A
#
# COMPACT_ATOMS: atom_id res chain seq x y z
N ASP A 1 6.44 -18.43 11.86
CA ASP A 1 6.24 -17.37 10.87
C ASP A 1 5.85 -18.01 9.53
N ILE A 2 4.98 -17.34 8.76
CA ILE A 2 4.38 -17.83 7.51
C ILE A 2 5.36 -17.82 6.33
N PHE A 3 6.41 -16.97 6.39
CA PHE A 3 7.43 -16.87 5.33
C PHE A 3 8.67 -17.75 5.59
N LYS A 4 8.70 -18.48 6.71
CA LYS A 4 9.86 -19.29 7.07
C LYS A 4 10.15 -20.35 6.00
N THR A 5 11.25 -20.21 5.27
CA THR A 5 11.52 -21.02 4.07
C THR A 5 11.80 -22.49 4.39
N THR A 6 12.11 -22.82 5.66
CA THR A 6 12.36 -24.18 6.12
C THR A 6 11.09 -24.88 6.65
N SER A 7 9.94 -24.20 6.69
CA SER A 7 8.68 -24.77 7.19
C SER A 7 7.85 -25.28 6.01
N SER A 8 8.02 -26.56 5.65
CA SER A 8 7.32 -27.17 4.52
C SER A 8 5.79 -27.05 4.60
N GLU A 9 5.22 -27.11 5.81
CA GLU A 9 3.80 -26.87 6.05
C GLU A 9 3.36 -25.48 5.59
N ASN A 10 4.11 -24.43 5.95
CA ASN A 10 3.78 -23.06 5.59
C ASN A 10 4.10 -22.75 4.13
N THR A 11 5.28 -23.17 3.64
CA THR A 11 5.70 -22.87 2.27
C THR A 11 4.77 -23.51 1.25
N LYS A 12 4.29 -24.73 1.52
CA LYS A 12 3.33 -25.41 0.63
C LYS A 12 1.95 -24.76 0.67
N THR A 13 1.46 -24.44 1.86
CA THR A 13 0.09 -23.95 2.07
C THR A 13 -0.08 -22.50 1.61
N PHE A 14 0.89 -21.64 1.90
CA PHE A 14 0.76 -20.20 1.72
C PHE A 14 1.63 -19.63 0.60
N MET A 15 2.74 -20.30 0.26
CA MET A 15 3.72 -19.77 -0.71
C MET A 15 3.80 -20.58 -2.01
N GLY A 16 3.18 -21.76 -2.07
CA GLY A 16 3.12 -22.60 -3.26
C GLY A 16 4.42 -23.33 -3.62
N TYR A 17 5.34 -23.54 -2.66
CA TYR A 17 6.56 -24.32 -2.87
C TYR A 17 6.90 -25.23 -1.67
N ASP A 18 7.55 -26.37 -1.90
CA ASP A 18 7.88 -27.36 -0.85
C ASP A 18 9.39 -27.46 -0.57
N ASP A 19 10.23 -27.05 -1.53
CA ASP A 19 11.70 -27.12 -1.39
C ASP A 19 12.26 -25.88 -0.66
N PRO A 20 12.94 -26.03 0.49
CA PRO A 20 13.62 -24.93 1.16
C PRO A 20 14.69 -24.25 0.30
N ASN A 21 15.23 -24.91 -0.72
CA ASN A 21 16.21 -24.34 -1.65
C ASN A 21 15.57 -23.77 -2.92
N ASN A 22 14.26 -23.48 -2.88
CA ASN A 22 13.54 -22.89 -4.02
C ASN A 22 14.23 -21.61 -4.52
N ALA A 23 14.56 -21.58 -5.81
CA ALA A 23 15.26 -20.46 -6.43
C ALA A 23 14.47 -19.14 -6.38
N ALA A 24 13.14 -19.19 -6.47
CA ALA A 24 12.30 -18.00 -6.36
C ALA A 24 12.29 -17.43 -4.93
N ALA A 25 12.27 -18.30 -3.90
CA ALA A 25 12.39 -17.87 -2.51
C ALA A 25 13.73 -17.16 -2.23
N ALA A 26 14.81 -17.67 -2.82
CA ALA A 26 16.13 -17.01 -2.76
C ALA A 26 16.14 -15.68 -3.53
N GLN A 27 15.56 -15.65 -4.75
CA GLN A 27 15.51 -14.46 -5.59
C GLN A 27 14.79 -13.29 -4.94
N VAL A 28 13.73 -13.56 -4.17
CA VAL A 28 12.97 -12.52 -3.46
C VAL A 28 13.48 -12.25 -2.03
N GLY A 29 14.64 -12.81 -1.67
CA GLY A 29 15.35 -12.47 -0.43
C GLY A 29 14.80 -13.12 0.85
N LEU A 30 13.94 -14.15 0.77
CA LEU A 30 13.36 -14.78 1.97
C LEU A 30 14.42 -15.45 2.86
N LYS A 31 15.59 -15.78 2.32
CA LYS A 31 16.74 -16.28 3.10
C LYS A 31 17.33 -15.21 4.01
N ASP A 32 17.35 -13.96 3.55
CA ASP A 32 17.81 -12.84 4.36
C ASP A 32 16.80 -12.56 5.48
N TYR A 33 15.50 -12.68 5.17
CA TYR A 33 14.43 -12.56 6.15
C TYR A 33 14.50 -13.66 7.23
N ASP A 34 14.72 -14.92 6.84
CA ASP A 34 14.94 -16.02 7.79
C ASP A 34 16.12 -15.74 8.72
N ALA A 35 17.23 -15.21 8.18
CA ALA A 35 18.40 -14.86 8.98
C ALA A 35 18.11 -13.73 9.99
N LEU A 36 17.30 -12.73 9.62
CA LEU A 36 16.85 -11.68 10.54
C LEU A 36 16.00 -12.26 11.68
N LEU A 37 15.07 -13.17 11.36
CA LEU A 37 14.22 -13.83 12.36
C LEU A 37 15.02 -14.76 13.28
N ASP A 38 15.95 -15.54 12.74
CA ASP A 38 16.80 -16.43 13.53
C ASP A 38 17.77 -15.61 14.42
N SER A 39 18.30 -14.48 13.92
CA SER A 39 19.08 -13.54 14.73
C SER A 39 18.26 -12.97 15.88
N ALA A 40 17.00 -12.58 15.65
CA ALA A 40 16.09 -12.13 16.70
C ALA A 40 15.77 -13.26 17.69
N ALA A 41 15.45 -14.46 17.20
CA ALA A 41 15.12 -15.60 18.04
C ALA A 41 16.29 -16.11 18.89
N SER A 42 17.52 -15.94 18.42
CA SER A 42 18.73 -16.34 19.15
C SER A 42 19.03 -15.44 20.35
N GLU A 43 18.49 -14.22 20.37
CA GLU A 43 18.59 -13.32 21.53
C GLU A 43 17.62 -13.79 22.63
N THR A 44 18.17 -14.31 23.72
CA THR A 44 17.39 -14.82 24.86
C THR A 44 17.71 -14.10 26.17
N THR A 45 18.63 -13.14 26.14
CA THR A 45 19.17 -12.49 27.35
C THR A 45 18.66 -11.06 27.51
N ASP A 46 18.55 -10.30 26.42
CA ASP A 46 18.01 -8.93 26.42
C ASP A 46 16.75 -8.84 25.56
N LEU A 47 15.63 -8.61 26.23
CA LEU A 47 14.32 -8.52 25.59
C LEU A 47 14.20 -7.29 24.67
N ASN A 48 14.83 -6.16 25.02
CA ASN A 48 14.77 -4.96 24.19
C ASN A 48 15.53 -5.18 22.88
N VAL A 49 16.73 -5.75 22.96
CA VAL A 49 17.53 -6.10 21.77
C VAL A 49 16.79 -7.10 20.89
N ARG A 50 16.13 -8.10 21.49
CA ARG A 50 15.29 -9.06 20.76
C ARG A 50 14.17 -8.36 20.00
N TYR A 51 13.46 -7.43 20.65
CA TYR A 51 12.38 -6.68 19.99
C TYR A 51 12.89 -5.76 18.89
N ASP A 52 14.03 -5.09 19.08
CA ASP A 52 14.64 -4.27 18.03
C ASP A 52 15.02 -5.10 16.79
N ARG A 53 15.50 -6.33 16.98
CA ARG A 53 15.78 -7.25 15.86
C ARG A 53 14.51 -7.72 15.15
N TYR A 54 13.44 -8.02 15.89
CA TYR A 54 12.15 -8.33 15.25
C TYR A 54 11.57 -7.12 14.51
N ALA A 55 11.76 -5.90 15.03
CA ALA A 55 11.36 -4.68 14.34
C ALA A 55 12.13 -4.49 13.03
N GLN A 56 13.44 -4.81 12.99
CA GLN A 56 14.23 -4.82 11.76
C GLN A 56 13.72 -5.85 10.75
N ALA A 57 13.37 -7.07 11.20
CA ALA A 57 12.76 -8.08 10.34
C ALA A 57 11.43 -7.58 9.76
N GLN A 58 10.58 -6.96 10.59
CA GLN A 58 9.30 -6.41 10.14
C GLN A 58 9.48 -5.28 9.11
N ALA A 59 10.40 -4.35 9.36
CA ALA A 59 10.71 -3.27 8.41
C ALA A 59 11.18 -3.82 7.06
N TRP A 60 12.04 -4.84 7.06
CA TRP A 60 12.44 -5.52 5.84
C TRP A 60 11.23 -6.11 5.08
N LEU A 61 10.30 -6.76 5.79
CA LEU A 61 9.12 -7.35 5.16
C LEU A 61 8.20 -6.28 4.55
N GLU A 62 8.00 -5.16 5.23
CA GLU A 62 7.23 -4.01 4.73
C GLU A 62 7.88 -3.39 3.48
N ASP A 63 9.20 -3.25 3.47
CA ASP A 63 9.96 -2.69 2.34
C ASP A 63 10.07 -3.65 1.15
N SER A 64 10.02 -4.97 1.40
CA SER A 64 10.15 -6.00 0.36
C SER A 64 9.01 -6.01 -0.67
N SER A 65 7.88 -5.35 -0.37
CA SER A 65 6.64 -5.40 -1.16
C SER A 65 6.06 -6.80 -1.36
N LEU A 66 6.56 -7.82 -0.64
CA LEU A 66 6.02 -9.18 -0.67
C LEU A 66 4.64 -9.26 -0.01
N ILE A 67 4.38 -8.37 0.96
CA ILE A 67 3.11 -8.25 1.64
C ILE A 67 2.63 -6.81 1.60
N ILE A 68 1.38 -6.63 1.19
CA ILE A 68 0.70 -5.34 1.19
C ILE A 68 -0.43 -5.42 2.22
N PRO A 69 -0.27 -4.81 3.41
CA PRO A 69 -1.34 -4.81 4.40
C PRO A 69 -2.53 -4.00 3.86
N LEU A 70 -3.65 -4.66 3.60
CA LEU A 70 -4.84 -4.02 3.02
C LEU A 70 -5.51 -3.01 3.97
N THR A 71 -5.28 -3.15 5.27
CA THR A 71 -5.83 -2.28 6.30
C THR A 71 -4.85 -2.15 7.44
N VAL A 72 -4.42 -0.94 7.77
CA VAL A 72 -3.75 -0.67 9.05
C VAL A 72 -4.78 -0.12 10.05
N GLY A 73 -4.64 -0.46 11.34
CA GLY A 73 -5.60 -0.08 12.40
C GLY A 73 -5.91 1.42 12.51
N ASN A 74 -5.05 2.28 11.95
CA ASN A 74 -5.24 3.73 11.87
C ASN A 74 -6.05 4.18 10.63
N GLY A 75 -6.71 3.25 9.92
CA GLY A 75 -7.64 3.56 8.84
C GLY A 75 -7.02 3.89 7.49
N ALA A 76 -5.70 3.74 7.33
CA ALA A 76 -5.08 3.81 6.01
C ALA A 76 -5.26 2.46 5.28
N ALA A 77 -5.86 2.51 4.09
CA ALA A 77 -5.91 1.41 3.14
C ALA A 77 -5.01 1.79 1.95
N PRO A 78 -3.92 1.06 1.68
CA PRO A 78 -3.13 1.32 0.49
C PRO A 78 -3.97 1.04 -0.76
N VAL A 79 -3.87 1.91 -1.76
CA VAL A 79 -4.57 1.77 -3.03
C VAL A 79 -3.54 1.52 -4.13
N ILE A 80 -3.66 0.38 -4.80
CA ILE A 80 -2.91 0.08 -6.03
C ILE A 80 -3.82 0.44 -7.19
N SER A 81 -3.40 1.40 -8.02
CA SER A 81 -4.21 1.88 -9.13
C SER A 81 -3.36 2.11 -10.38
N ARG A 82 -3.97 1.81 -11.54
CA ARG A 82 -3.51 2.22 -12.88
C ARG A 82 -4.40 3.32 -13.46
N LEU A 83 -5.19 3.98 -12.63
CA LEU A 83 -5.98 5.14 -13.01
C LEU A 83 -5.25 6.39 -12.52
N THR A 84 -5.09 7.37 -13.39
CA THR A 84 -4.52 8.67 -13.03
C THR A 84 -5.32 9.26 -11.86
N PRO A 85 -4.66 9.61 -10.73
CA PRO A 85 -5.35 10.10 -9.54
C PRO A 85 -6.22 11.33 -9.82
N PHE A 86 -7.34 11.45 -9.12
CA PHE A 86 -8.26 12.60 -9.15
C PHE A 86 -8.87 12.93 -10.53
N THR A 87 -8.89 11.97 -11.46
CA THR A 87 -9.50 12.16 -12.79
C THR A 87 -10.95 11.68 -12.86
N GLY A 88 -11.33 10.66 -12.08
CA GLY A 88 -12.70 10.15 -12.03
C GLY A 88 -13.69 11.16 -11.44
N ALA A 89 -14.96 11.01 -11.80
CA ALA A 89 -16.03 11.74 -11.14
C ALA A 89 -16.04 11.43 -9.63
N SER A 90 -16.17 12.46 -8.79
CA SER A 90 -16.30 12.33 -7.34
C SER A 90 -17.58 13.02 -6.89
N MET A 91 -18.40 12.32 -6.09
CA MET A 91 -19.57 12.89 -5.43
C MET A 91 -19.66 12.35 -3.99
N GLN A 92 -20.00 13.23 -3.05
CA GLN A 92 -20.09 12.90 -1.63
C GLN A 92 -21.40 12.15 -1.28
N VAL A 93 -22.42 12.23 -2.14
CA VAL A 93 -23.75 11.61 -1.96
C VAL A 93 -24.25 11.05 -3.30
N GLY A 94 -24.92 9.90 -3.28
CA GLY A 94 -25.55 9.26 -4.45
C GLY A 94 -24.82 8.03 -5.00
N ASP A 95 -25.36 7.45 -6.07
CA ASP A 95 -24.85 6.24 -6.73
C ASP A 95 -23.54 6.45 -7.50
N LYS A 96 -23.18 7.70 -7.82
CA LYS A 96 -21.96 8.08 -8.58
C LYS A 96 -20.63 7.85 -7.84
N ASN A 97 -20.68 7.26 -6.65
CA ASN A 97 -19.51 6.72 -5.96
C ASN A 97 -19.36 5.19 -6.20
N SER A 98 -20.16 4.60 -7.10
CA SER A 98 -20.02 3.18 -7.46
C SER A 98 -18.79 2.94 -8.34
N SER A 99 -18.28 1.71 -8.25
CA SER A 99 -17.23 1.14 -9.10
C SER A 99 -17.56 1.14 -10.59
N ASP A 100 -18.79 1.50 -10.99
CA ASP A 100 -19.31 1.35 -12.34
C ASP A 100 -19.33 2.69 -13.12
N TYR A 101 -18.89 3.79 -12.50
CA TYR A 101 -18.82 5.11 -13.13
C TYR A 101 -17.43 5.41 -13.68
N PHE A 102 -17.23 5.11 -14.96
CA PHE A 102 -15.97 5.34 -15.67
C PHE A 102 -15.83 6.74 -16.27
N LYS A 103 -16.66 7.71 -15.86
CA LYS A 103 -16.60 9.04 -16.45
C LYS A 103 -15.32 9.76 -16.01
N TYR A 104 -14.58 10.28 -16.99
CA TYR A 104 -13.33 11.02 -16.83
C TYR A 104 -12.13 10.24 -16.27
N VAL A 105 -12.30 8.95 -15.92
CA VAL A 105 -11.17 8.12 -15.50
C VAL A 105 -10.16 8.00 -16.65
N LYS A 106 -8.88 8.14 -16.32
CA LYS A 106 -7.80 8.01 -17.30
C LYS A 106 -6.91 6.82 -16.93
N PRO A 107 -6.97 5.70 -17.67
CA PRO A 107 -6.06 4.59 -17.46
C PRO A 107 -4.64 4.96 -17.92
N GLN A 108 -3.65 4.41 -17.24
CA GLN A 108 -2.23 4.51 -17.56
C GLN A 108 -1.59 3.12 -17.51
N GLU A 109 -0.53 2.92 -18.28
CA GLU A 109 0.14 1.63 -18.39
C GLU A 109 0.81 1.22 -17.07
N LYS A 110 1.48 2.18 -16.41
CA LYS A 110 2.22 1.96 -15.17
C LYS A 110 1.35 2.21 -13.94
N VAL A 111 1.62 1.47 -12.87
CA VAL A 111 1.01 1.72 -11.56
C VAL A 111 1.38 3.11 -11.07
N VAL A 112 0.43 3.81 -10.46
CA VAL A 112 0.64 5.13 -9.85
C VAL A 112 1.72 5.03 -8.77
N THR A 113 2.78 5.82 -8.91
CA THR A 113 3.82 5.97 -7.89
C THR A 113 3.39 6.98 -6.83
N LYS A 114 4.00 6.90 -5.63
CA LYS A 114 3.78 7.86 -4.54
C LYS A 114 3.98 9.31 -5.02
N LYS A 115 5.06 9.55 -5.77
CA LYS A 115 5.39 10.88 -6.31
C LYS A 115 4.30 11.40 -7.25
N GLU A 116 3.81 10.57 -8.16
CA GLU A 116 2.73 10.95 -9.09
C GLU A 116 1.42 11.24 -8.34
N TYR A 117 1.10 10.45 -7.31
CA TYR A 117 -0.06 10.69 -6.47
C TYR A 117 0.02 12.03 -5.73
N GLU A 118 1.14 12.30 -5.07
CA GLU A 118 1.37 13.55 -4.32
C GLU A 118 1.26 14.78 -5.22
N GLN A 119 1.91 14.74 -6.39
CA GLN A 119 1.83 15.82 -7.38
C GLN A 119 0.40 16.04 -7.89
N SER A 120 -0.31 14.95 -8.20
CA SER A 120 -1.71 15.02 -8.65
C SER A 120 -2.63 15.55 -7.55
N ARG A 121 -2.37 15.20 -6.28
CA ARG A 121 -3.12 15.66 -5.11
C ARG A 121 -2.95 17.16 -4.89
N GLU A 122 -1.72 17.66 -4.94
CA GLU A 122 -1.44 19.09 -4.80
C GLU A 122 -2.13 19.91 -5.90
N LYS A 123 -2.04 19.43 -7.15
CA LYS A 123 -2.72 20.07 -8.28
C LYS A 123 -4.24 20.09 -8.06
N TRP A 124 -4.83 18.95 -7.71
CA TRP A 124 -6.26 18.83 -7.46
C TRP A 124 -6.74 19.73 -6.31
N LEU A 125 -5.98 19.86 -5.22
CA LEU A 125 -6.33 20.76 -4.11
C LEU A 125 -6.35 22.23 -4.53
N LYS A 126 -5.41 22.67 -5.38
CA LYS A 126 -5.37 24.03 -5.93
C LYS A 126 -6.57 24.30 -6.85
N GLU A 127 -6.85 23.37 -7.77
CA GLU A 127 -8.00 23.46 -8.69
C GLU A 127 -9.33 23.46 -7.95
N LYS A 128 -9.48 22.58 -6.94
CA LYS A 128 -10.66 22.52 -6.08
C LYS A 128 -10.89 23.83 -5.33
N LYS A 129 -9.85 24.43 -4.76
CA LYS A 129 -9.96 25.71 -4.05
C LYS A 129 -10.47 26.81 -5.00
N ALA A 130 -9.86 26.94 -6.18
CA ALA A 130 -10.28 27.92 -7.17
C ALA A 130 -11.73 27.70 -7.66
N SER A 131 -12.10 26.44 -7.92
CA SER A 131 -13.47 26.07 -8.31
C SER A 131 -14.49 26.43 -7.23
N ASN A 132 -14.19 26.14 -5.96
CA ASN A 132 -15.08 26.43 -4.84
C ASN A 132 -15.25 27.94 -4.62
N GLU A 133 -14.16 28.72 -4.69
CA GLU A 133 -14.22 30.18 -4.59
C GLU A 133 -15.07 30.80 -5.70
N LYS A 134 -14.95 30.29 -6.93
CA LYS A 134 -15.80 30.71 -8.04
C LYS A 134 -17.28 30.38 -7.79
N ALA A 135 -17.56 29.14 -7.40
CA ALA A 135 -18.94 28.70 -7.11
C ALA A 135 -19.59 29.54 -6.00
N GLN A 136 -18.83 29.89 -4.96
CA GLN A 136 -19.32 30.75 -3.88
C GLN A 136 -19.67 32.16 -4.37
N LYS A 137 -18.80 32.78 -5.19
CA LYS A 137 -19.07 34.11 -5.78
C LYS A 137 -20.26 34.10 -6.74
N ASP A 138 -20.43 33.03 -7.50
CA ASP A 138 -21.55 32.89 -8.42
C ASP A 138 -22.87 32.66 -7.66
N LEU A 139 -22.84 31.90 -6.56
CA LEU A 139 -23.98 31.71 -5.66
C LEU A 139 -24.43 33.02 -5.01
N GLU A 140 -23.50 33.83 -4.50
CA GLU A 140 -23.79 35.14 -3.92
C GLU A 140 -24.50 36.08 -4.91
N LYS A 141 -24.16 36.00 -6.21
CA LYS A 141 -24.84 36.78 -7.26
C LYS A 141 -26.20 36.22 -7.66
N HIS A 142 -26.45 34.94 -7.39
CA HIS A 142 -27.67 34.25 -7.78
C HIS A 142 -28.79 34.41 -6.74
N VAL A 143 -28.45 34.55 -5.46
CA VAL A 143 -29.41 34.84 -4.40
C VAL A 143 -29.77 36.33 -4.45
N LYS A 144 -30.97 36.63 -4.97
CA LYS A 144 -31.65 37.92 -4.84
C LYS A 144 -32.85 37.78 -3.93
#